data_AF-A0A9K3NCD7-F1
#
_entry.id   AF-A0A9K3NCD7-F1
#
_cell.length_a   1.000
_cell.length_b   1.000
_cell.length_c   1.000
_cell.angle_alpha   90.00
_cell.angle_beta   90.00
_cell.angle_gamma   90.00
#
_symmetry.space_group_name_H-M   'P 1'
#
loop_
_entity.id
_entity.type
_entity.pdbx_description
1 polymer ?
#
loop_
_entity_poly.entity_id
_entity_poly.type
_entity_poly.pdbx_seq_one_letter_code
_entity_poly.pdbx_strand_id
1 'polypeptide(L)'
;MQGDDISSDPSACKEILSGLGTPFEVNRACAFPRELRINQLSSMLVGSSIVANAIMEDYNVLGCREEETARLRAEAEELVKAAREGAEQLKRVKAAFEQHKQTEKWAATAALKQVRTLAKLLSDERKSWKETLSNDRKSWKESWAKQNETLFRVRQDMTNAKVANVALVKEKAAAEAVAQEAKVAESRIAKALEDAKGAEACAARALEEAEVQNQVTIVAEDTARAAEAEARAREVAEARDSLVSSFNQLKDDRDWMRDHGIGHIVKAILDAPENATGVDQIRQRARDAGFKAGDNQCISHINVLSRGGYTDERSGFHGVDTEGLLAAALAAYHNMSISALEKLDECLDAEDYLDRLRMLYVDAEESEEEETAGDGTGGAGTSGTKKD
;
A
#
# COMPACT_ATOMS: atom_id res chain seq x y z
N MET A 1 16.07 -57.31 -47.52
CA MET A 1 17.45 -57.79 -47.71
C MET A 1 17.47 -59.26 -47.35
N GLN A 2 17.83 -60.13 -48.30
CA GLN A 2 17.97 -61.56 -48.07
C GLN A 2 19.06 -61.78 -47.02
N GLY A 3 18.71 -62.42 -45.91
CA GLY A 3 19.68 -62.87 -44.92
C GLY A 3 20.30 -64.16 -45.42
N ASP A 4 21.58 -64.10 -45.78
CA ASP A 4 22.37 -65.31 -46.01
C ASP A 4 22.47 -66.05 -44.67
N ASP A 5 21.85 -67.22 -44.60
CA ASP A 5 21.82 -68.08 -43.43
C ASP A 5 23.19 -68.76 -43.30
N ILE A 6 24.08 -68.12 -42.54
CA ILE A 6 25.46 -68.54 -42.26
C ILE A 6 25.51 -69.94 -41.62
N SER A 7 24.36 -70.49 -41.17
CA SER A 7 24.25 -71.84 -40.62
C SER A 7 24.44 -72.98 -41.63
N SER A 8 24.39 -72.70 -42.95
CA SER A 8 24.41 -73.73 -44.00
C SER A 8 25.74 -73.87 -44.75
N ASP A 9 26.75 -73.03 -44.47
CA ASP A 9 28.08 -73.16 -45.08
C ASP A 9 29.02 -74.00 -44.20
N PRO A 10 29.42 -75.21 -44.62
CA PRO A 10 30.38 -76.03 -43.88
C PRO A 10 31.75 -75.37 -43.71
N SER A 11 32.06 -74.34 -44.51
CA SER A 11 33.31 -73.58 -44.42
C SER A 11 33.36 -72.69 -43.18
N ALA A 12 32.23 -72.12 -42.75
CA ALA A 12 32.13 -71.29 -41.54
C ALA A 12 32.36 -72.11 -40.27
N CYS A 13 31.79 -73.32 -40.19
CA CYS A 13 32.10 -74.29 -39.13
C CYS A 13 33.58 -74.68 -39.11
N LYS A 14 34.21 -74.77 -40.29
CA LYS A 14 35.62 -75.12 -40.43
C LYS A 14 36.54 -73.99 -39.96
N GLU A 15 36.16 -72.73 -40.21
CA GLU A 15 36.87 -71.55 -39.70
C GLU A 15 36.75 -71.45 -38.18
N ILE A 16 35.56 -71.64 -37.61
CA ILE A 16 35.33 -71.66 -36.16
C ILE A 16 36.16 -72.75 -35.47
N LEU A 17 36.25 -73.93 -36.08
CA LEU A 17 37.00 -75.07 -35.53
C LEU A 17 38.49 -75.02 -35.85
N SER A 18 38.93 -74.24 -36.86
CA SER A 18 40.36 -74.05 -37.17
C SER A 18 41.11 -73.25 -36.11
N GLY A 19 40.37 -72.54 -35.25
CA GLY A 19 40.90 -71.84 -34.07
C GLY A 19 41.03 -72.71 -32.81
N LEU A 20 40.50 -73.94 -32.81
CA LEU A 20 40.85 -74.92 -31.79
C LEU A 20 42.26 -75.37 -32.10
N GLY A 21 43.20 -75.01 -31.20
CA GLY A 21 44.62 -75.29 -31.34
C GLY A 21 44.92 -76.74 -31.73
N THR A 22 46.21 -77.02 -31.98
CA THR A 22 46.65 -78.32 -32.51
C THR A 22 46.01 -79.50 -31.78
N PRO A 23 45.80 -80.67 -32.42
CA PRO A 23 45.18 -81.84 -31.77
C PRO A 23 45.81 -82.21 -30.40
N PHE A 24 47.07 -81.83 -30.19
CA PHE A 24 47.79 -81.94 -28.93
C PHE A 24 47.26 -81.02 -27.81
N GLU A 25 46.92 -79.76 -28.12
CA GLU A 25 46.39 -78.77 -27.19
C GLU A 25 44.95 -79.11 -26.76
N VAL A 26 44.14 -79.62 -27.69
CA VAL A 26 42.78 -80.11 -27.39
C VAL A 26 42.83 -81.36 -26.51
N ASN A 27 43.76 -82.29 -26.75
CA ASN A 27 43.96 -83.47 -25.89
C ASN A 27 44.44 -83.10 -24.48
N ARG A 28 45.29 -82.07 -24.36
CA ARG A 28 45.73 -81.53 -23.07
C ARG A 28 44.56 -80.91 -22.29
N ALA A 29 43.63 -80.22 -22.96
CA ALA A 29 42.44 -79.65 -22.33
C ALA A 29 41.42 -80.72 -21.89
N CYS A 30 41.32 -81.84 -22.62
CA CYS A 30 40.44 -82.97 -22.28
C CYS A 30 40.86 -83.73 -21.00
N ALA A 31 42.06 -83.50 -20.46
CA ALA A 31 42.53 -84.09 -19.21
C ALA A 31 41.93 -83.39 -17.96
N PHE A 32 41.26 -82.24 -18.11
CA PHE A 32 40.68 -81.51 -16.99
C PHE A 32 39.24 -81.96 -16.62
N PRO A 33 38.82 -81.76 -15.36
CA PRO A 33 37.44 -81.98 -14.89
C PRO A 33 36.42 -81.19 -15.72
N ARG A 34 35.17 -81.69 -15.82
CA ARG A 34 34.15 -81.23 -16.79
C ARG A 34 33.93 -79.71 -16.79
N GLU A 35 33.86 -79.06 -15.64
CA GLU A 35 33.63 -77.61 -15.53
C GLU A 35 34.84 -76.79 -15.98
N LEU A 36 36.05 -77.24 -15.64
CA LEU A 36 37.29 -76.59 -16.05
C LEU A 36 37.51 -76.77 -17.57
N ARG A 37 37.16 -77.95 -18.11
CA ARG A 37 37.20 -78.24 -19.55
C ARG A 37 36.26 -77.35 -20.34
N ILE A 38 35.04 -77.11 -19.85
CA ILE A 38 34.08 -76.21 -20.50
C ILE A 38 34.62 -74.78 -20.53
N ASN A 39 35.10 -74.26 -19.39
CA ASN A 39 35.65 -72.90 -19.33
C ASN A 39 36.90 -72.73 -20.22
N GLN A 40 37.77 -73.74 -20.29
CA GLN A 40 39.01 -73.68 -21.05
C GLN A 40 38.77 -73.85 -22.56
N LEU A 41 37.86 -74.73 -22.97
CA LEU A 41 37.43 -74.82 -24.38
C LEU A 41 36.61 -73.61 -24.81
N SER A 42 35.73 -73.07 -23.94
CA SER A 42 35.04 -71.81 -24.19
C SER A 42 36.02 -70.64 -24.33
N SER A 43 37.04 -70.55 -23.49
CA SER A 43 38.10 -69.54 -23.62
C SER A 43 38.95 -69.71 -24.89
N MET A 44 39.15 -70.94 -25.38
CA MET A 44 39.83 -71.18 -26.66
C MET A 44 38.94 -70.87 -27.87
N LEU A 45 37.63 -71.12 -27.79
CA LEU A 45 36.69 -70.81 -28.86
C LEU A 45 36.43 -69.30 -28.97
N VAL A 46 36.29 -68.63 -27.83
CA VAL A 46 36.19 -67.17 -27.68
C VAL A 46 37.55 -66.51 -28.00
N GLY A 47 38.67 -67.15 -27.70
CA GLY A 47 40.01 -66.61 -28.03
C GLY A 47 40.35 -66.65 -29.52
N SER A 48 39.78 -67.57 -30.30
CA SER A 48 40.23 -67.86 -31.66
C SER A 48 39.20 -67.60 -32.77
N SER A 49 37.90 -67.53 -32.47
CA SER A 49 36.87 -67.27 -33.48
C SER A 49 36.34 -65.85 -33.37
N ILE A 50 36.69 -65.02 -34.36
CA ILE A 50 36.20 -63.64 -34.51
C ILE A 50 34.66 -63.61 -34.50
N VAL A 51 34.03 -64.64 -35.07
CA VAL A 51 32.57 -64.76 -35.17
C VAL A 51 31.93 -65.06 -33.81
N ALA A 52 32.55 -65.91 -32.97
CA ALA A 52 32.03 -66.21 -31.64
C ALA A 52 32.08 -64.99 -30.70
N ASN A 53 33.15 -64.20 -30.80
CA ASN A 53 33.25 -62.93 -30.08
C ASN A 53 32.22 -61.91 -30.56
N ALA A 54 32.01 -61.80 -31.87
CA ALA A 54 31.00 -60.89 -32.43
C ALA A 54 29.58 -61.22 -31.92
N ILE A 55 29.22 -62.51 -31.87
CA ILE A 55 27.90 -62.96 -31.37
C ILE A 55 27.73 -62.64 -29.88
N MET A 56 28.75 -62.86 -29.06
CA MET A 56 28.70 -62.56 -27.62
C MET A 56 28.64 -61.05 -27.36
N GLU A 57 29.38 -60.25 -28.12
CA GLU A 57 29.29 -58.79 -28.06
C GLU A 57 27.89 -58.28 -28.43
N ASP A 58 27.29 -58.82 -29.50
CA ASP A 58 25.94 -58.46 -29.91
C ASP A 58 24.90 -58.85 -28.84
N TYR A 59 25.03 -60.01 -28.21
CA TYR A 59 24.13 -60.43 -27.13
C TYR A 59 24.26 -59.53 -25.89
N ASN A 60 25.48 -59.12 -25.54
CA ASN A 60 25.71 -58.16 -24.45
C ASN A 60 25.14 -56.78 -24.78
N VAL A 61 25.30 -56.31 -26.02
CA VAL A 61 24.71 -55.04 -26.48
C VAL A 61 23.19 -55.08 -26.46
N LEU A 62 22.58 -56.21 -26.82
CA LEU A 62 21.12 -56.40 -26.72
C LEU A 62 20.66 -56.40 -25.26
N GLY A 63 21.35 -57.09 -24.36
CA GLY A 63 21.05 -57.08 -22.92
C GLY A 63 21.14 -55.68 -22.32
N CYS A 64 22.20 -54.92 -22.61
CA CYS A 64 22.33 -53.53 -22.15
C CYS A 64 21.21 -52.62 -22.70
N ARG A 65 20.79 -52.80 -23.96
CA ARG A 65 19.67 -52.05 -24.54
C ARG A 65 18.35 -52.40 -23.87
N GLU A 66 18.11 -53.67 -23.56
CA GLU A 66 16.90 -54.09 -22.84
C GLU A 66 16.84 -53.47 -21.44
N GLU A 67 17.94 -53.51 -20.69
CA GLU A 67 18.05 -52.86 -19.37
C GLU A 67 17.86 -51.34 -19.45
N GLU A 68 18.45 -50.67 -20.44
CA GLU A 68 18.28 -49.24 -20.63
C GLU A 68 16.83 -48.87 -21.01
N THR A 69 16.17 -49.68 -21.84
CA THR A 69 14.74 -49.47 -22.14
C THR A 69 13.86 -49.73 -20.92
N ALA A 70 14.23 -50.66 -20.03
CA ALA A 70 13.52 -50.89 -18.78
C ALA A 70 13.69 -49.70 -17.82
N ARG A 71 14.90 -49.15 -17.72
CA ARG A 71 15.19 -47.94 -16.93
C ARG A 71 14.40 -46.73 -17.44
N LEU A 72 14.42 -46.47 -18.76
CA LEU A 72 13.68 -45.34 -19.35
C LEU A 72 12.17 -45.49 -19.19
N ARG A 73 11.63 -46.72 -19.24
CA ARG A 73 10.21 -46.95 -18.93
C ARG A 73 9.88 -46.63 -17.47
N ALA A 74 10.73 -47.06 -16.52
CA ALA A 74 10.52 -46.75 -15.11
C ALA A 74 10.59 -45.24 -14.83
N GLU A 75 11.56 -44.54 -15.43
CA GLU A 75 11.67 -43.08 -15.33
C GLU A 75 10.44 -42.36 -15.93
N ALA A 76 9.98 -42.82 -17.09
CA ALA A 76 8.76 -42.30 -17.71
C ALA A 76 7.51 -42.55 -16.85
N GLU A 77 7.41 -43.71 -16.19
CA GLU A 77 6.31 -44.02 -15.26
C GLU A 77 6.31 -43.10 -14.04
N GLU A 78 7.48 -42.82 -13.45
CA GLU A 78 7.59 -41.87 -12.34
C GLU A 78 7.25 -40.43 -12.77
N LEU A 79 7.68 -39.99 -13.95
CA LEU A 79 7.30 -38.68 -14.50
C LEU A 79 5.78 -38.59 -14.75
N VAL A 80 5.17 -39.66 -15.26
CA VAL A 80 3.70 -39.71 -15.46
C VAL A 80 2.97 -39.67 -14.11
N LYS A 81 3.51 -40.32 -13.09
CA LYS A 81 2.95 -40.29 -11.74
C LYS A 81 3.06 -38.88 -11.12
N ALA A 82 4.22 -38.25 -11.19
CA ALA A 82 4.42 -36.88 -10.74
C ALA A 82 3.51 -35.89 -11.49
N ALA A 83 3.33 -36.06 -12.80
CA ALA A 83 2.41 -35.24 -13.59
C ALA A 83 0.95 -35.41 -13.16
N ARG A 84 0.52 -36.64 -12.82
CA ARG A 84 -0.83 -36.90 -12.29
C ARG A 84 -1.02 -36.26 -10.91
N GLU A 85 -0.05 -36.39 -10.02
CA GLU A 85 -0.08 -35.76 -8.69
C GLU A 85 -0.11 -34.24 -8.79
N GLY A 86 0.69 -33.65 -9.68
CA GLY A 86 0.67 -32.23 -9.98
C GLY A 86 -0.66 -31.75 -10.54
N ALA A 87 -1.29 -32.53 -11.44
CA ALA A 87 -2.61 -32.21 -11.99
C ALA A 87 -3.72 -32.26 -10.91
N GLU A 88 -3.69 -33.24 -10.01
CA GLU A 88 -4.62 -33.31 -8.88
C GLU A 88 -4.41 -32.17 -7.89
N GLN A 89 -3.15 -31.81 -7.60
CA GLN A 89 -2.85 -30.67 -6.74
C GLN A 89 -3.33 -29.35 -7.36
N LEU A 90 -3.14 -29.16 -8.67
CA LEU A 90 -3.66 -28.00 -9.39
C LEU A 90 -5.19 -27.91 -9.32
N LYS A 91 -5.89 -29.05 -9.47
CA LYS A 91 -7.36 -29.10 -9.30
C LYS A 91 -7.79 -28.70 -7.90
N ARG A 92 -7.09 -29.16 -6.86
CA ARG A 92 -7.37 -28.78 -5.45
C ARG A 92 -7.15 -27.29 -5.23
N VAL A 93 -6.03 -26.74 -5.69
CA VAL A 93 -5.73 -25.31 -5.58
C VAL A 93 -6.78 -24.48 -6.32
N LYS A 94 -7.20 -24.89 -7.51
CA LYS A 94 -8.25 -24.21 -8.27
C LYS A 94 -9.60 -24.24 -7.54
N ALA A 95 -9.95 -25.35 -6.91
CA ALA A 95 -11.18 -25.46 -6.12
C ALA A 95 -11.13 -24.57 -4.85
N ALA A 96 -9.99 -24.53 -4.17
CA ALA A 96 -9.78 -23.66 -3.01
C ALA A 96 -9.87 -22.17 -3.39
N PHE A 97 -9.28 -21.80 -4.53
CA PHE A 97 -9.37 -20.44 -5.05
C PHE A 97 -10.82 -20.01 -5.37
N GLU A 98 -11.62 -20.87 -6.00
CA GLU A 98 -13.03 -20.57 -6.25
C GLU A 98 -13.85 -20.47 -4.95
N GLN A 99 -13.55 -21.29 -3.93
CA GLN A 99 -14.17 -21.12 -2.61
C GLN A 99 -13.81 -19.76 -1.99
N HIS A 100 -12.54 -19.37 -2.04
CA HIS A 100 -12.08 -18.07 -1.54
C HIS A 100 -12.80 -16.90 -2.24
N LYS A 101 -12.95 -16.98 -3.56
CA LYS A 101 -13.69 -16.00 -4.36
C LYS A 101 -15.16 -15.89 -3.94
N GLN A 102 -15.79 -17.01 -3.59
CA GLN A 102 -17.15 -16.98 -3.05
C GLN A 102 -17.18 -16.33 -1.66
N THR A 103 -16.24 -16.65 -0.76
CA THR A 103 -16.17 -16.01 0.56
C THR A 103 -15.93 -14.51 0.47
N GLU A 104 -15.08 -14.06 -0.45
CA GLU A 104 -14.87 -12.63 -0.71
C GLU A 104 -16.13 -11.95 -1.24
N LYS A 105 -16.84 -12.57 -2.19
CA LYS A 105 -18.12 -12.04 -2.69
C LYS A 105 -19.17 -11.94 -1.58
N TRP A 106 -19.21 -12.92 -0.69
CA TRP A 106 -20.10 -12.92 0.47
C TRP A 106 -19.73 -11.82 1.45
N ALA A 107 -18.44 -11.64 1.76
CA ALA A 107 -17.93 -10.56 2.60
C ALA A 107 -18.25 -9.19 2.01
N ALA A 108 -18.01 -8.99 0.70
CA ALA A 108 -18.34 -7.76 -0.01
C ALA A 108 -19.86 -7.47 0.02
N THR A 109 -20.69 -8.51 -0.13
CA THR A 109 -22.14 -8.36 -0.04
C THR A 109 -22.60 -8.00 1.37
N ALA A 110 -21.98 -8.59 2.40
CA ALA A 110 -22.24 -8.26 3.80
C ALA A 110 -21.83 -6.82 4.14
N ALA A 111 -20.63 -6.41 3.73
CA ALA A 111 -20.14 -5.05 3.89
C ALA A 111 -21.05 -4.03 3.17
N LEU A 112 -21.47 -4.33 1.93
CA LEU A 112 -22.41 -3.49 1.18
C LEU A 112 -23.76 -3.35 1.88
N LYS A 113 -24.27 -4.41 2.52
CA LYS A 113 -25.49 -4.34 3.35
C LYS A 113 -25.29 -3.42 4.56
N GLN A 114 -24.15 -3.52 5.25
CA GLN A 114 -23.82 -2.64 6.38
C GLN A 114 -23.77 -1.17 5.95
N VAL A 115 -23.07 -0.86 4.85
CA VAL A 115 -22.99 0.50 4.30
C VAL A 115 -24.37 1.05 3.95
N ARG A 116 -25.24 0.23 3.32
CA ARG A 116 -26.63 0.65 3.02
C ARG A 116 -27.45 0.93 4.27
N THR A 117 -27.29 0.14 5.33
CA THR A 117 -27.97 0.37 6.61
C THR A 117 -27.49 1.67 7.26
N LEU A 118 -26.18 1.91 7.31
CA LEU A 118 -25.61 3.14 7.83
C LEU A 118 -26.06 4.36 7.02
N ALA A 119 -26.05 4.28 5.69
CA ALA A 119 -26.56 5.35 4.83
C ALA A 119 -28.03 5.67 5.10
N LYS A 120 -28.86 4.65 5.38
CA LYS A 120 -30.27 4.84 5.76
C LYS A 120 -30.40 5.56 7.11
N LEU A 121 -29.63 5.13 8.12
CA LEU A 121 -29.61 5.79 9.43
C LEU A 121 -29.21 7.26 9.32
N LEU A 122 -28.13 7.58 8.59
CA LEU A 122 -27.69 8.96 8.37
C LEU A 122 -28.74 9.79 7.62
N SER A 123 -29.45 9.19 6.66
CA SER A 123 -30.55 9.86 5.97
C SER A 123 -31.71 10.17 6.92
N ASP A 124 -32.07 9.24 7.79
CA ASP A 124 -33.17 9.41 8.74
C ASP A 124 -32.81 10.41 9.85
N GLU A 125 -31.57 10.40 10.33
CA GLU A 125 -31.02 11.44 11.21
C GLU A 125 -31.09 12.80 10.52
N ARG A 126 -30.57 12.94 9.29
CA ARG A 126 -30.63 14.22 8.55
C ARG A 126 -32.07 14.75 8.40
N LYS A 127 -33.06 13.88 8.26
CA LYS A 127 -34.48 14.27 8.25
C LYS A 127 -34.93 14.77 9.62
N SER A 128 -34.63 14.02 10.68
CA SER A 128 -34.94 14.41 12.05
C SER A 128 -34.35 15.77 12.41
N TRP A 129 -33.06 16.00 12.14
CA TRP A 129 -32.40 17.29 12.37
C TRP A 129 -33.08 18.44 11.61
N LYS A 130 -33.50 18.21 10.36
CA LYS A 130 -34.20 19.22 9.56
C LYS A 130 -35.56 19.56 10.15
N GLU A 131 -36.29 18.58 10.66
CA GLU A 131 -37.57 18.77 11.34
C GLU A 131 -37.40 19.54 12.64
N THR A 132 -36.44 19.16 13.48
CA THR A 132 -36.11 19.88 14.73
C THR A 132 -35.76 21.34 14.44
N LEU A 133 -34.86 21.61 13.48
CA LEU A 133 -34.49 22.97 13.10
C LEU A 133 -35.66 23.78 12.51
N SER A 134 -36.62 23.12 11.87
CA SER A 134 -37.83 23.78 11.37
C SER A 134 -38.76 24.16 12.52
N ASN A 135 -38.95 23.25 13.48
CA ASN A 135 -39.78 23.48 14.67
C ASN A 135 -39.18 24.58 15.55
N ASP A 136 -37.87 24.55 15.80
CA ASP A 136 -37.16 25.57 16.59
C ASP A 136 -37.29 26.95 15.92
N ARG A 137 -37.14 27.02 14.61
CA ARG A 137 -37.32 28.26 13.85
C ARG A 137 -38.75 28.79 13.96
N LYS A 138 -39.75 27.91 13.96
CA LYS A 138 -41.15 28.30 14.11
C LYS A 138 -41.41 28.83 15.53
N SER A 139 -40.95 28.11 16.55
CA SER A 139 -40.97 28.52 17.95
C SER A 139 -40.32 29.89 18.15
N TRP A 140 -39.13 30.09 17.59
CA TRP A 140 -38.41 31.36 17.68
C TRP A 140 -39.18 32.51 17.04
N LYS A 141 -39.77 32.30 15.85
CA LYS A 141 -40.64 33.29 15.20
C LYS A 141 -41.87 33.64 16.05
N GLU A 142 -42.53 32.65 16.65
CA GLU A 142 -43.68 32.86 17.52
C GLU A 142 -43.31 33.63 18.80
N SER A 143 -42.18 33.29 19.41
CA SER A 143 -41.64 34.00 20.58
C SER A 143 -41.29 35.46 20.23
N TRP A 144 -40.63 35.68 19.10
CA TRP A 144 -40.28 37.01 18.62
C TRP A 144 -41.52 37.86 18.32
N ALA A 145 -42.56 37.27 17.73
CA ALA A 145 -43.83 37.95 17.50
C ALA A 145 -44.49 38.38 18.82
N LYS A 146 -44.48 37.53 19.85
CA LYS A 146 -45.00 37.89 21.18
C LYS A 146 -44.22 39.05 21.81
N GLN A 147 -42.89 39.03 21.71
CA GLN A 147 -42.03 40.11 22.20
C GLN A 147 -42.26 41.44 21.48
N ASN A 148 -42.46 41.40 20.16
CA ASN A 148 -42.83 42.59 19.40
C ASN A 148 -44.20 43.14 19.81
N GLU A 149 -45.19 42.27 20.05
CA GLU A 149 -46.51 42.67 20.51
C GLU A 149 -46.48 43.30 21.91
N THR A 150 -45.65 42.78 22.82
CA THR A 150 -45.41 43.42 24.12
C THR A 150 -44.76 44.79 23.97
N LEU A 151 -43.74 44.93 23.11
CA LEU A 151 -43.08 46.22 22.87
C LEU A 151 -44.03 47.24 22.26
N PHE A 152 -44.91 46.81 21.35
CA PHE A 152 -45.90 47.67 20.74
C PHE A 152 -46.88 48.23 21.78
N ARG A 153 -47.42 47.38 22.66
CA ARG A 153 -48.29 47.82 23.77
C ARG A 153 -47.57 48.77 24.72
N VAL A 154 -46.35 48.46 25.14
CA VAL A 154 -45.56 49.35 26.01
C VAL A 154 -45.35 50.72 25.37
N ARG A 155 -45.10 50.78 24.05
CA ARG A 155 -45.00 52.07 23.33
C ARG A 155 -46.32 52.82 23.31
N GLN A 156 -47.44 52.13 23.13
CA GLN A 156 -48.77 52.73 23.16
C GLN A 156 -49.09 53.28 24.55
N ASP A 157 -48.82 52.52 25.60
CA ASP A 157 -49.00 52.93 27.00
C ASP A 157 -48.10 54.12 27.36
N MET A 158 -46.84 54.12 26.93
CA MET A 158 -45.94 55.26 27.07
C MET A 158 -46.49 56.52 26.37
N THR A 159 -47.10 56.35 25.20
CA THR A 159 -47.71 57.46 24.47
C THR A 159 -48.94 57.99 25.22
N ASN A 160 -49.79 57.10 25.73
CA ASN A 160 -50.94 57.46 26.56
C ASN A 160 -50.49 58.17 27.84
N ALA A 161 -49.45 57.67 28.51
CA ALA A 161 -48.88 58.28 29.71
C ALA A 161 -48.32 59.68 29.43
N LYS A 162 -47.65 59.88 28.28
CA LYS A 162 -47.21 61.22 27.85
C LYS A 162 -48.38 62.18 27.66
N VAL A 163 -49.47 61.74 27.02
CA VAL A 163 -50.68 62.57 26.85
C VAL A 163 -51.31 62.90 28.20
N ALA A 164 -51.45 61.92 29.09
CA ALA A 164 -51.95 62.12 30.45
C ALA A 164 -51.08 63.09 31.25
N ASN A 165 -49.75 63.00 31.12
CA ASN A 165 -48.83 63.90 31.79
C ASN A 165 -48.95 65.35 31.27
N VAL A 166 -49.14 65.54 29.95
CA VAL A 166 -49.45 66.88 29.39
C VAL A 166 -50.78 67.42 29.94
N ALA A 167 -51.79 66.57 30.12
CA ALA A 167 -53.06 66.96 30.73
C ALA A 167 -52.89 67.33 32.21
N LEU A 168 -52.16 66.52 32.99
CA LEU A 168 -51.85 66.80 34.39
C LEU A 168 -51.01 68.06 34.55
N VAL A 169 -50.07 68.35 33.66
CA VAL A 169 -49.32 69.61 33.66
C VAL A 169 -50.24 70.81 33.42
N LYS A 170 -51.24 70.68 32.53
CA LYS A 170 -52.24 71.72 32.31
C LYS A 170 -53.18 71.88 33.51
N GLU A 171 -53.64 70.79 34.11
CA GLU A 171 -54.44 70.82 35.34
C GLU A 171 -53.65 71.40 36.51
N LYS A 172 -52.37 71.05 36.64
CA LYS A 172 -51.46 71.63 37.62
C LYS A 172 -51.29 73.12 37.39
N ALA A 173 -51.12 73.58 36.15
CA ALA A 173 -51.04 75.00 35.84
C ALA A 173 -52.36 75.74 36.17
N ALA A 174 -53.51 75.10 35.94
CA ALA A 174 -54.82 75.65 36.33
C ALA A 174 -54.99 75.67 37.85
N ALA A 175 -54.59 74.62 38.56
CA ALA A 175 -54.59 74.54 40.02
C ALA A 175 -53.60 75.52 40.64
N GLU A 176 -52.44 75.74 40.04
CA GLU A 176 -51.49 76.78 40.44
C GLU A 176 -52.04 78.18 40.17
N ALA A 177 -52.77 78.40 39.06
CA ALA A 177 -53.46 79.68 38.83
C ALA A 177 -54.53 79.95 39.89
N VAL A 178 -55.36 78.94 40.22
CA VAL A 178 -56.35 79.02 41.31
C VAL A 178 -55.66 79.17 42.67
N ALA A 179 -54.55 78.49 42.91
CA ALA A 179 -53.76 78.62 44.13
C ALA A 179 -53.03 79.98 44.20
N GLN A 180 -52.69 80.61 43.07
CA GLN A 180 -52.13 81.96 43.04
C GLN A 180 -53.22 83.01 43.28
N GLU A 181 -54.43 82.83 42.74
CA GLU A 181 -55.59 83.66 43.11
C GLU A 181 -55.96 83.49 44.58
N ALA A 182 -55.91 82.26 45.09
CA ALA A 182 -56.07 81.95 46.51
C ALA A 182 -54.91 82.49 47.34
N LYS A 183 -53.66 82.53 46.85
CA LYS A 183 -52.51 83.19 47.50
C LYS A 183 -52.57 84.71 47.44
N VAL A 184 -53.25 85.31 46.45
CA VAL A 184 -53.55 86.75 46.44
C VAL A 184 -54.66 87.05 47.47
N ALA A 185 -55.66 86.18 47.60
CA ALA A 185 -56.66 86.23 48.67
C ALA A 185 -56.08 85.92 50.06
N GLU A 186 -55.13 84.99 50.15
CA GLU A 186 -54.38 84.66 51.37
C GLU A 186 -53.30 85.68 51.65
N SER A 187 -52.67 86.39 50.70
CA SER A 187 -51.74 87.50 51.01
C SER A 187 -52.46 88.68 51.69
N ARG A 188 -53.79 88.75 51.52
CA ARG A 188 -54.68 89.62 52.30
C ARG A 188 -55.00 89.06 53.70
N ILE A 189 -54.80 87.77 53.95
CA ILE A 189 -55.02 87.06 55.24
C ILE A 189 -53.67 86.72 55.95
N ALA A 190 -52.55 86.62 55.22
CA ALA A 190 -51.21 86.22 55.63
C ALA A 190 -50.33 87.41 56.00
N LYS A 191 -50.83 88.65 55.83
CA LYS A 191 -50.44 89.78 56.70
C LYS A 191 -50.86 89.55 58.16
N ALA A 192 -51.64 88.52 58.46
CA ALA A 192 -52.07 88.13 59.81
C ALA A 192 -51.64 86.72 60.25
N LEU A 193 -50.82 85.99 59.48
CA LEU A 193 -50.36 84.65 59.90
C LEU A 193 -48.99 84.29 59.31
N GLU A 194 -48.00 85.16 59.51
CA GLU A 194 -46.61 84.93 59.15
C GLU A 194 -45.85 84.03 60.15
N ASP A 195 -46.53 83.34 61.07
CA ASP A 195 -45.90 82.55 62.13
C ASP A 195 -46.50 81.14 62.27
N ALA A 196 -46.21 80.22 61.34
CA ALA A 196 -46.03 78.77 61.58
C ALA A 196 -45.85 77.99 60.25
N LYS A 197 -44.63 77.48 59.99
CA LYS A 197 -44.25 76.71 58.79
C LYS A 197 -44.14 75.20 59.08
N GLY A 198 -44.43 74.36 58.07
CA GLY A 198 -44.10 72.93 58.02
C GLY A 198 -44.00 72.36 56.58
N ALA A 199 -42.83 71.79 56.28
CA ALA A 199 -42.26 71.16 55.08
C ALA A 199 -43.13 70.36 54.07
N GLU A 200 -42.69 70.29 52.79
CA GLU A 200 -42.49 69.00 52.06
C GLU A 200 -41.74 69.18 50.73
N ALA A 201 -40.53 68.63 50.62
CA ALA A 201 -39.69 68.67 49.40
C ALA A 201 -38.93 67.34 49.17
N CYS A 202 -39.55 66.18 49.41
CA CYS A 202 -38.85 64.88 49.44
C CYS A 202 -39.49 63.69 48.68
N ALA A 203 -40.22 63.89 47.56
CA ALA A 203 -40.81 62.73 46.84
C ALA A 203 -40.32 62.50 45.39
N ALA A 204 -39.57 63.42 44.77
CA ALA A 204 -39.31 63.35 43.31
C ALA A 204 -37.96 62.74 42.88
N ARG A 205 -37.02 62.47 43.81
CA ARG A 205 -35.65 62.02 43.46
C ARG A 205 -35.37 60.53 43.61
N ALA A 206 -36.28 59.73 44.19
CA ALA A 206 -36.04 58.31 44.45
C ALA A 206 -36.52 57.34 43.35
N LEU A 207 -37.37 57.79 42.41
CA LEU A 207 -37.94 56.92 41.37
C LEU A 207 -37.17 56.94 40.05
N GLU A 208 -36.47 58.04 39.74
CA GLU A 208 -35.72 58.17 38.47
C GLU A 208 -34.35 57.47 38.53
N GLU A 209 -33.76 57.34 39.72
CA GLU A 209 -32.43 56.72 39.91
C GLU A 209 -32.47 55.18 39.88
N ALA A 210 -33.60 54.56 40.27
CA ALA A 210 -33.74 53.09 40.28
C ALA A 210 -34.05 52.49 38.91
N GLU A 211 -34.84 53.18 38.08
CA GLU A 211 -35.19 52.74 36.71
C GLU A 211 -33.97 52.84 35.77
N VAL A 212 -33.19 53.91 35.90
CA VAL A 212 -31.96 54.12 35.11
C VAL A 212 -30.88 53.12 35.53
N GLN A 213 -30.73 52.80 36.82
CA GLN A 213 -29.77 51.78 37.26
C GLN A 213 -30.11 50.39 36.72
N ASN A 214 -31.39 50.01 36.63
CA ASN A 214 -31.79 48.67 36.19
C ASN A 214 -31.65 48.48 34.65
N GLN A 215 -31.86 49.55 33.86
CA GLN A 215 -31.60 49.48 32.41
C GLN A 215 -30.10 49.52 32.08
N VAL A 216 -29.30 50.24 32.87
CA VAL A 216 -27.83 50.29 32.70
C VAL A 216 -27.19 48.93 33.02
N THR A 217 -27.66 48.19 34.03
CA THR A 217 -27.17 46.84 34.33
C THR A 217 -27.52 45.83 33.24
N ILE A 218 -28.74 45.85 32.68
CA ILE A 218 -29.14 44.93 31.60
C ILE A 218 -28.32 45.20 30.33
N VAL A 219 -28.13 46.48 29.96
CA VAL A 219 -27.31 46.83 28.79
C VAL A 219 -25.86 46.43 29.00
N ALA A 220 -25.29 46.64 30.19
CA ALA A 220 -23.93 46.21 30.49
C ALA A 220 -23.76 44.68 30.39
N GLU A 221 -24.73 43.91 30.87
CA GLU A 221 -24.72 42.44 30.80
C GLU A 221 -24.88 41.92 29.35
N ASP A 222 -25.77 42.52 28.56
CA ASP A 222 -25.93 42.19 27.15
C ASP A 222 -24.68 42.52 26.33
N THR A 223 -24.00 43.63 26.66
CA THR A 223 -22.74 44.02 26.02
C THR A 223 -21.61 43.05 26.39
N ALA A 224 -21.56 42.57 27.64
CA ALA A 224 -20.59 41.56 28.08
C ALA A 224 -20.83 40.20 27.39
N ARG A 225 -22.09 39.74 27.29
CA ARG A 225 -22.42 38.51 26.56
C ARG A 225 -22.11 38.62 25.06
N ALA A 226 -22.29 39.79 24.45
CA ALA A 226 -21.91 40.02 23.06
C ALA A 226 -20.38 39.95 22.84
N ALA A 227 -19.59 40.56 23.73
CA ALA A 227 -18.14 40.49 23.69
C ALA A 227 -17.61 39.06 23.89
N GLU A 228 -18.21 38.28 24.80
CA GLU A 228 -17.84 36.87 25.01
C GLU A 228 -18.18 36.00 23.80
N ALA A 229 -19.34 36.23 23.16
CA ALA A 229 -19.72 35.54 21.94
C ALA A 229 -18.77 35.87 20.77
N GLU A 230 -18.32 37.11 20.66
CA GLU A 230 -17.34 37.53 19.64
C GLU A 230 -15.97 36.91 19.88
N ALA A 231 -15.50 36.85 21.13
CA ALA A 231 -14.25 36.17 21.48
C ALA A 231 -14.28 34.69 21.10
N ARG A 232 -15.37 33.98 21.44
CA ARG A 232 -15.57 32.57 21.04
C ARG A 232 -15.61 32.39 19.52
N ALA A 233 -16.19 33.35 18.78
CA ALA A 233 -16.22 33.29 17.32
C ALA A 233 -14.82 33.44 16.71
N ARG A 234 -13.94 34.27 17.30
CA ARG A 234 -12.54 34.41 16.87
C ARG A 234 -11.73 33.15 17.14
N GLU A 235 -11.86 32.56 18.32
CA GLU A 235 -11.19 31.28 18.66
C GLU A 235 -11.60 30.15 17.70
N VAL A 236 -12.90 30.07 17.36
CA VAL A 236 -13.40 29.08 16.39
C VAL A 236 -12.84 29.35 14.97
N ALA A 237 -12.68 30.62 14.59
CA ALA A 237 -12.09 30.98 13.31
C ALA A 237 -10.60 30.60 13.23
N GLU A 238 -9.83 30.87 14.28
CA GLU A 238 -8.41 30.49 14.39
C GLU A 238 -8.22 28.97 14.37
N ALA A 239 -9.08 28.23 15.09
CA ALA A 239 -9.06 26.76 15.06
C ALA A 239 -9.38 26.21 13.66
N ARG A 240 -10.32 26.82 12.93
CA ARG A 240 -10.63 26.45 11.55
C ARG A 240 -9.44 26.73 10.63
N ASP A 241 -8.79 27.88 10.76
CA ASP A 241 -7.67 28.26 9.89
C ASP A 241 -6.45 27.36 10.16
N SER A 242 -6.21 27.00 11.43
CA SER A 242 -5.22 25.97 11.80
C SER A 242 -5.54 24.61 11.18
N LEU A 243 -6.82 24.21 11.15
CA LEU A 243 -7.26 22.95 10.52
C LEU A 243 -7.11 22.98 8.99
N VAL A 244 -7.37 24.13 8.36
CA VAL A 244 -7.15 24.31 6.91
C VAL A 244 -5.66 24.23 6.59
N SER A 245 -4.80 24.82 7.43
CA SER A 245 -3.35 24.73 7.26
C SER A 245 -2.84 23.29 7.37
N SER A 246 -3.31 22.53 8.37
CA SER A 246 -2.91 21.12 8.53
C SER A 246 -3.46 20.23 7.41
N PHE A 247 -4.65 20.52 6.88
CA PHE A 247 -5.18 19.83 5.71
C PHE A 247 -4.36 20.10 4.44
N ASN A 248 -3.93 21.34 4.22
CA ASN A 248 -3.06 21.67 3.10
C ASN A 248 -1.70 20.98 3.23
N GLN A 249 -1.10 20.99 4.42
CA GLN A 249 0.15 20.26 4.68
C GLN A 249 0.00 18.76 4.37
N LEU A 250 -1.07 18.13 4.85
CA LEU A 250 -1.35 16.72 4.57
C LEU A 250 -1.53 16.44 3.06
N LYS A 251 -2.10 17.39 2.33
CA LYS A 251 -2.29 17.31 0.89
C LYS A 251 -0.93 17.36 0.17
N ASP A 252 -0.07 18.30 0.55
CA ASP A 252 1.26 18.49 -0.02
C ASP A 252 2.15 17.27 0.29
N ASP A 253 2.05 16.74 1.50
CA ASP A 253 2.71 15.52 1.93
C ASP A 253 2.30 14.29 1.11
N ARG A 254 0.99 14.12 0.90
CA ARG A 254 0.44 13.06 0.05
C ARG A 254 0.90 13.22 -1.40
N ASP A 255 0.86 14.44 -1.93
CA ASP A 255 1.24 14.72 -3.31
C ASP A 255 2.75 14.45 -3.51
N TRP A 256 3.60 14.84 -2.57
CA TRP A 256 5.02 14.47 -2.58
C TRP A 256 5.26 12.96 -2.55
N MET A 257 4.58 12.22 -1.67
CA MET A 257 4.69 10.75 -1.61
C MET A 257 4.27 10.07 -2.92
N ARG A 258 3.21 10.58 -3.55
CA ARG A 258 2.68 10.04 -4.82
C ARG A 258 3.62 10.33 -5.98
N ASP A 259 4.12 11.56 -6.07
CA ASP A 259 4.82 12.04 -7.26
C ASP A 259 6.33 11.72 -7.20
N HIS A 260 6.91 11.67 -6.00
CA HIS A 260 8.35 11.47 -5.80
C HIS A 260 8.65 10.30 -4.85
N GLY A 261 8.11 10.34 -3.62
CA GLY A 261 8.54 9.48 -2.51
C GLY A 261 8.56 7.98 -2.83
N ILE A 262 7.46 7.43 -3.36
CA ILE A 262 7.39 6.00 -3.72
C ILE A 262 8.42 5.65 -4.80
N GLY A 263 8.60 6.54 -5.78
CA GLY A 263 9.57 6.36 -6.86
C GLY A 263 11.00 6.25 -6.35
N HIS A 264 11.42 7.17 -5.48
CA HIS A 264 12.78 7.14 -4.92
C HIS A 264 13.02 5.95 -3.99
N ILE A 265 12.04 5.58 -3.17
CA ILE A 265 12.14 4.39 -2.30
C ILE A 265 12.38 3.14 -3.15
N VAL A 266 11.57 2.95 -4.19
CA VAL A 266 11.71 1.79 -5.09
C VAL A 266 13.05 1.83 -5.81
N LYS A 267 13.47 3.00 -6.32
CA LYS A 267 14.76 3.18 -6.99
C LYS A 267 15.92 2.81 -6.07
N ALA A 268 15.93 3.29 -4.82
CA ALA A 268 16.99 2.99 -3.87
C ALA A 268 17.07 1.50 -3.49
N ILE A 269 15.94 0.80 -3.42
CA ILE A 269 15.91 -0.65 -3.19
C ILE A 269 16.46 -1.40 -4.41
N LEU A 270 16.06 -1.00 -5.62
CA LEU A 270 16.49 -1.66 -6.86
C LEU A 270 17.98 -1.42 -7.14
N ASP A 271 18.45 -0.20 -6.91
CA ASP A 271 19.83 0.24 -7.14
C ASP A 271 20.77 -0.13 -5.98
N ALA A 272 20.27 -0.80 -4.94
CA ALA A 272 21.08 -1.24 -3.81
C ALA A 272 22.20 -2.18 -4.29
N PRO A 273 23.47 -1.95 -3.87
CA PRO A 273 24.60 -2.74 -4.32
C PRO A 273 24.48 -4.22 -3.93
N GLU A 274 23.81 -4.52 -2.81
CA GLU A 274 23.48 -5.87 -2.36
C GLU A 274 22.61 -6.59 -3.40
N ASN A 275 21.60 -5.90 -3.93
CA ASN A 275 20.68 -6.42 -4.94
C ASN A 275 21.42 -6.72 -6.25
N ALA A 276 22.25 -5.77 -6.73
CA ALA A 276 23.07 -5.96 -7.92
C ALA A 276 24.01 -7.15 -7.78
N THR A 277 24.72 -7.23 -6.64
CA THR A 277 25.67 -8.32 -6.35
C THR A 277 24.98 -9.68 -6.28
N GLY A 278 23.83 -9.75 -5.61
CA GLY A 278 23.06 -10.99 -5.47
C GLY A 278 22.50 -11.49 -6.81
N VAL A 279 21.95 -10.59 -7.63
CA VAL A 279 21.46 -10.91 -8.98
C VAL A 279 22.60 -11.39 -9.88
N ASP A 280 23.76 -10.75 -9.85
CA ASP A 280 24.91 -11.16 -10.66
C ASP A 280 25.46 -12.52 -10.22
N GLN A 281 25.44 -12.82 -8.92
CA GLN A 281 25.79 -14.12 -8.40
C GLN A 281 24.80 -15.20 -8.89
N ILE A 282 23.48 -14.95 -8.82
CA ILE A 282 22.46 -15.86 -9.35
C ILE A 282 22.67 -16.09 -10.85
N ARG A 283 22.88 -15.02 -11.63
CA ARG A 283 23.14 -15.13 -13.07
C ARG A 283 24.35 -15.99 -13.36
N GLN A 284 25.44 -15.82 -12.60
CA GLN A 284 26.63 -16.63 -12.76
C GLN A 284 26.35 -18.11 -12.43
N ARG A 285 25.72 -18.40 -11.29
CA ARG A 285 25.39 -19.79 -10.91
C ARG A 285 24.41 -20.46 -11.87
N ALA A 286 23.46 -19.71 -12.40
CA ALA A 286 22.51 -20.21 -13.39
C ALA A 286 23.22 -20.56 -14.70
N ARG A 287 24.20 -19.75 -15.13
CA ARG A 287 25.05 -20.09 -16.28
C ARG A 287 25.86 -21.35 -16.01
N ASP A 288 26.54 -21.45 -14.87
CA ASP A 288 27.36 -22.62 -14.51
C ASP A 288 26.50 -23.91 -14.50
N ALA A 289 25.32 -23.86 -13.89
CA ALA A 289 24.37 -24.98 -13.86
C ALA A 289 23.85 -25.35 -15.25
N GLY A 290 23.50 -24.35 -16.06
CA GLY A 290 23.07 -24.56 -17.44
C GLY A 290 24.16 -25.16 -18.33
N PHE A 291 25.41 -24.71 -18.19
CA PHE A 291 26.55 -25.27 -18.91
C PHE A 291 26.79 -26.74 -18.53
N LYS A 292 26.79 -27.06 -17.24
CA LYS A 292 26.95 -28.46 -16.78
C LYS A 292 25.81 -29.35 -17.27
N ALA A 293 24.56 -28.89 -17.18
CA ALA A 293 23.41 -29.63 -17.66
C ALA A 293 23.48 -29.89 -19.18
N GLY A 294 23.87 -28.88 -19.95
CA GLY A 294 24.06 -28.99 -21.40
C GLY A 294 25.19 -29.96 -21.78
N ASP A 295 26.33 -29.88 -21.11
CA ASP A 295 27.49 -30.77 -21.34
C ASP A 295 27.12 -32.23 -21.05
N ASN A 296 26.42 -32.48 -19.93
CA ASN A 296 25.90 -33.81 -19.59
C ASN A 296 24.89 -34.33 -20.64
N GLN A 297 24.03 -33.46 -21.17
CA GLN A 297 23.10 -33.82 -22.24
C GLN A 297 23.85 -34.18 -23.54
N CYS A 298 24.90 -33.42 -23.89
CA CYS A 298 25.75 -33.74 -25.04
C CYS A 298 26.48 -35.08 -24.87
N ILE A 299 27.06 -35.33 -23.69
CA ILE A 299 27.69 -36.61 -23.36
C ILE A 299 26.67 -37.76 -23.52
N SER A 300 25.45 -37.58 -23.00
CA SER A 300 24.37 -38.55 -23.16
C SER A 300 24.09 -38.85 -24.64
N HIS A 301 23.93 -37.83 -25.49
CA HIS A 301 23.72 -38.02 -26.92
C HIS A 301 24.88 -38.73 -27.64
N ILE A 302 26.13 -38.39 -27.29
CA ILE A 302 27.33 -39.01 -27.89
C ILE A 302 27.47 -40.47 -27.47
N ASN A 303 27.15 -40.81 -26.22
CA ASN A 303 27.19 -42.17 -25.73
C ASN A 303 26.19 -43.09 -26.41
N VAL A 304 25.05 -42.57 -26.86
CA VAL A 304 24.11 -43.34 -27.70
C VAL A 304 24.74 -43.72 -29.05
N LEU A 305 25.60 -42.88 -29.60
CA LEU A 305 26.21 -43.06 -30.92
C LEU A 305 27.57 -43.77 -30.89
N SER A 306 28.24 -43.84 -29.74
CA SER A 306 29.61 -44.35 -29.63
C SER A 306 29.75 -45.37 -28.48
N ARG A 307 30.42 -46.51 -28.74
CA ARG A 307 30.74 -47.53 -27.72
C ARG A 307 31.68 -47.03 -26.60
N GLY A 308 32.03 -45.74 -26.57
CA GLY A 308 33.15 -45.18 -25.81
C GLY A 308 32.89 -44.78 -24.36
N GLY A 309 31.65 -44.81 -23.86
CA GLY A 309 31.35 -44.55 -22.45
C GLY A 309 31.92 -43.23 -21.92
N TYR A 310 31.70 -42.13 -22.65
CA TYR A 310 32.15 -40.79 -22.26
C TYR A 310 31.52 -40.38 -20.93
N THR A 311 32.32 -39.82 -20.04
CA THR A 311 31.91 -39.31 -18.72
C THR A 311 32.22 -37.81 -18.63
N ASP A 312 31.70 -37.14 -17.60
CA ASP A 312 31.95 -35.72 -17.35
C ASP A 312 33.36 -35.45 -16.76
N GLU A 313 34.23 -36.47 -16.65
CA GLU A 313 35.55 -36.39 -16.00
C GLU A 313 36.47 -35.30 -16.57
N ARG A 314 36.30 -34.95 -17.86
CA ARG A 314 37.07 -33.88 -18.52
C ARG A 314 36.40 -32.52 -18.45
N SER A 315 35.19 -32.43 -17.89
CA SER A 315 34.45 -31.19 -17.74
C SER A 315 35.07 -30.32 -16.65
N GLY A 316 35.12 -29.00 -16.87
CA GLY A 316 35.53 -28.04 -15.84
C GLY A 316 34.61 -28.02 -14.61
N PHE A 317 33.43 -28.66 -14.70
CA PHE A 317 32.45 -28.78 -13.63
C PHE A 317 32.35 -30.20 -13.06
N HIS A 318 33.30 -31.10 -13.37
CA HIS A 318 33.32 -32.45 -12.82
C HIS A 318 33.32 -32.42 -11.28
N GLY A 319 32.42 -33.18 -10.66
CA GLY A 319 32.26 -33.22 -9.19
C GLY A 319 31.70 -31.95 -8.54
N VAL A 320 31.43 -30.88 -9.29
CA VAL A 320 30.86 -29.63 -8.76
C VAL A 320 29.34 -29.71 -8.72
N ASP A 321 28.73 -29.47 -7.56
CA ASP A 321 27.28 -29.37 -7.41
C ASP A 321 26.76 -27.98 -7.85
N THR A 322 26.68 -27.76 -9.16
CA THR A 322 26.27 -26.47 -9.73
C THR A 322 24.80 -26.14 -9.44
N GLU A 323 23.93 -27.15 -9.36
CA GLU A 323 22.52 -26.97 -9.04
C GLU A 323 22.32 -26.60 -7.57
N GLY A 324 23.03 -27.29 -6.65
CA GLY A 324 23.05 -26.93 -5.23
C GLY A 324 23.63 -25.54 -4.99
N LEU A 325 24.67 -25.14 -5.72
CA LEU A 325 25.23 -23.78 -5.64
C LEU A 325 24.25 -22.71 -6.15
N LEU A 326 23.47 -22.99 -7.19
CA LEU A 326 22.40 -22.09 -7.64
C LEU A 326 21.28 -21.99 -6.60
N ALA A 327 20.84 -23.13 -6.05
CA ALA A 327 19.81 -23.15 -5.00
C ALA A 327 20.27 -22.38 -3.75
N ALA A 328 21.53 -22.54 -3.34
CA ALA A 328 22.12 -21.79 -2.23
C ALA A 328 22.20 -20.29 -2.52
N ALA A 329 22.56 -19.88 -3.75
CA ALA A 329 22.60 -18.47 -4.14
C ALA A 329 21.18 -17.84 -4.14
N LEU A 330 20.17 -18.55 -4.61
CA LEU A 330 18.77 -18.11 -4.54
C LEU A 330 18.31 -17.96 -3.09
N ALA A 331 18.63 -18.93 -2.22
CA ALA A 331 18.30 -18.87 -0.81
C ALA A 331 19.02 -17.71 -0.10
N ALA A 332 20.28 -17.45 -0.43
CA ALA A 332 21.04 -16.33 0.11
C ALA A 332 20.41 -14.99 -0.31
N TYR A 333 20.06 -14.84 -1.59
CA TYR A 333 19.42 -13.62 -2.10
C TYR A 333 18.07 -13.35 -1.44
N HIS A 334 17.23 -14.38 -1.23
CA HIS A 334 15.93 -14.21 -0.57
C HIS A 334 16.02 -13.86 0.92
N ASN A 335 17.12 -14.23 1.59
CA ASN A 335 17.34 -13.95 3.01
C ASN A 335 18.29 -12.77 3.27
N MET A 336 18.75 -12.11 2.20
CA MET A 336 19.67 -10.98 2.29
C MET A 336 18.94 -9.76 2.84
N SER A 337 19.56 -9.05 3.78
CA SER A 337 19.06 -7.73 4.20
C SER A 337 19.56 -6.67 3.23
N ILE A 338 18.67 -5.74 2.86
CA ILE A 338 18.98 -4.62 1.98
C ILE A 338 19.05 -3.39 2.88
N SER A 339 20.21 -2.73 2.94
CA SER A 339 20.40 -1.57 3.83
C SER A 339 19.37 -0.45 3.58
N ALA A 340 18.92 -0.28 2.33
CA ALA A 340 17.87 0.68 2.00
C ALA A 340 16.51 0.34 2.65
N LEU A 341 16.18 -0.95 2.81
CA LEU A 341 14.97 -1.38 3.52
C LEU A 341 15.09 -1.15 5.03
N GLU A 342 16.26 -1.42 5.61
CA GLU A 342 16.51 -1.18 7.03
C GLU A 342 16.36 0.32 7.38
N LYS A 343 16.94 1.21 6.55
CA LYS A 343 16.79 2.66 6.70
C LYS A 343 15.35 3.15 6.49
N LEU A 344 14.60 2.50 5.61
CA LEU A 344 13.19 2.80 5.39
C LEU A 344 12.37 2.46 6.64
N ASP A 345 12.55 1.27 7.21
CA ASP A 345 11.86 0.84 8.42
C ASP A 345 12.16 1.78 9.60
N GLU A 346 13.44 2.15 9.80
CA GLU A 346 13.83 3.14 10.82
C GLU A 346 13.14 4.50 10.64
N CYS A 347 12.84 4.90 9.42
CA CYS A 347 12.15 6.17 9.15
C CYS A 347 10.66 6.08 9.40
N LEU A 348 10.03 4.96 9.04
CA LEU A 348 8.59 4.76 9.23
C LEU A 348 8.19 4.67 10.71
N ASP A 349 9.12 4.31 11.59
CA ASP A 349 8.90 4.28 13.04
C ASP A 349 8.89 5.66 13.72
N ALA A 350 9.26 6.73 13.01
CA ALA A 350 9.34 8.08 13.56
C ALA A 350 8.05 8.91 13.34
N GLU A 351 7.72 9.83 14.26
CA GLU A 351 6.56 10.72 14.12
C GLU A 351 6.70 11.69 12.92
N ASP A 352 7.94 12.04 12.57
CA ASP A 352 8.34 12.91 11.46
C ASP A 352 8.80 12.09 10.22
N TYR A 353 8.24 10.89 10.02
CA TYR A 353 8.68 9.95 8.98
C TYR A 353 8.77 10.58 7.58
N LEU A 354 7.85 11.47 7.21
CA LEU A 354 7.85 12.12 5.88
C LEU A 354 9.02 13.08 5.69
N ASP A 355 9.38 13.85 6.71
CA ASP A 355 10.50 14.77 6.63
C ASP A 355 11.83 13.99 6.59
N ARG A 356 11.90 12.87 7.31
CA ARG A 356 13.02 11.93 7.22
C ARG A 356 13.13 11.28 5.85
N LEU A 357 12.00 10.85 5.27
CA LEU A 357 11.96 10.29 3.91
C LEU A 357 12.41 11.34 2.88
N ARG A 358 11.95 12.59 3.01
CA ARG A 358 12.40 13.70 2.16
C ARG A 358 13.91 13.90 2.26
N MET A 359 14.47 13.85 3.46
CA MET A 359 15.92 13.99 3.69
C MET A 359 16.75 12.79 3.20
N LEU A 360 16.19 11.59 3.23
CA LEU A 360 16.87 10.37 2.76
C LEU A 360 16.84 10.22 1.25
N TYR A 361 15.75 10.66 0.63
CA TYR A 361 15.46 10.47 -0.78
C TYR A 361 15.40 11.81 -1.54
N VAL A 362 16.22 12.78 -1.12
CA VAL A 362 16.31 14.11 -1.74
C VAL A 362 16.52 13.96 -3.26
N ASP A 363 15.73 14.73 -4.00
CA ASP A 363 15.87 14.88 -5.45
C ASP A 363 17.27 15.42 -5.79
N ALA A 364 18.12 14.56 -6.34
CA ALA A 364 19.35 15.02 -6.99
C ALA A 364 19.05 15.81 -8.28
N GLU A 365 17.88 15.58 -8.90
CA GLU A 365 17.46 16.18 -10.18
C GLU A 365 17.00 17.65 -10.05
N GLU A 366 16.65 18.15 -8.86
CA GLU A 366 16.37 19.59 -8.66
C GLU A 366 17.63 20.43 -8.40
N SER A 367 18.79 19.80 -8.19
CA SER A 367 20.05 20.51 -7.91
C SER A 367 20.90 20.84 -9.13
N GLU A 368 20.57 20.29 -10.31
CA GLU A 368 21.34 20.52 -11.56
C GLU A 368 20.71 21.57 -12.50
N GLU A 369 19.55 22.15 -12.18
CA GLU A 369 18.93 23.21 -13.01
C GLU A 369 19.27 24.66 -12.58
N GLU A 370 20.10 24.87 -11.54
CA GLU A 370 20.60 26.20 -11.13
C GLU A 370 22.13 26.37 -11.29
N GLU A 371 22.76 25.85 -12.37
CA GLU A 371 24.10 26.31 -12.77
C GLU A 371 24.19 26.65 -14.27
N THR A 372 23.34 27.56 -14.76
CA THR A 372 23.67 28.34 -15.97
C THR A 372 23.20 29.80 -15.88
N ALA A 373 23.62 30.52 -14.84
CA ALA A 373 23.48 31.98 -14.82
C ALA A 373 24.74 32.67 -14.28
N GLY A 374 25.64 33.02 -15.20
CA GLY A 374 26.50 34.20 -15.08
C GLY A 374 27.98 33.93 -14.78
N ASP A 375 28.83 34.06 -15.80
CA ASP A 375 29.77 35.19 -15.87
C ASP A 375 30.33 35.33 -17.30
N GLY A 376 30.56 36.58 -17.72
CA GLY A 376 31.07 36.89 -19.05
C GLY A 376 30.66 38.27 -19.56
N THR A 377 30.75 39.29 -18.71
CA THR A 377 30.78 40.67 -19.19
C THR A 377 32.10 40.95 -19.90
N GLY A 378 32.02 41.44 -21.14
CA GLY A 378 33.18 41.84 -21.93
C GLY A 378 32.75 42.58 -23.19
N GLY A 379 32.29 43.81 -23.04
CA GLY A 379 31.96 44.68 -24.16
C GLY A 379 33.21 45.24 -24.85
N ALA A 380 33.17 45.36 -26.18
CA ALA A 380 33.65 46.49 -26.99
C ALA A 380 33.59 46.12 -28.48
N GLY A 381 32.95 46.97 -29.30
CA GLY A 381 33.04 46.83 -30.76
C GLY A 381 31.88 47.41 -31.55
N THR A 382 31.59 48.70 -31.39
CA THR A 382 30.77 49.46 -32.35
C THR A 382 31.55 49.71 -33.64
N SER A 383 30.90 49.52 -34.80
CA SER A 383 30.91 50.37 -36.01
C SER A 383 30.88 49.54 -37.29
N GLY A 384 29.98 49.88 -38.23
CA GLY A 384 29.96 49.22 -39.54
C GLY A 384 28.64 49.30 -40.30
N THR A 385 28.28 50.52 -40.69
CA THR A 385 27.17 50.94 -41.55
C THR A 385 27.05 50.23 -42.92
N LYS A 386 25.79 49.97 -43.33
CA LYS A 386 25.14 50.23 -44.64
C LYS A 386 25.61 49.52 -45.93
N LYS A 387 24.63 48.91 -46.63
CA LYS A 387 24.43 48.74 -48.11
C LYS A 387 25.59 48.10 -48.90
N ASP A 388 25.38 47.11 -49.77
CA ASP A 388 24.29 46.86 -50.74
C ASP A 388 23.83 45.40 -50.78
#